data_AF-A0A951CXZ2-F1
#
_entry.id   AF-A0A951CXZ2-F1
#
_cell.length_a   1.000
_cell.length_b   1.000
_cell.length_c   1.000
_cell.angle_alpha   90.00
_cell.angle_beta   90.00
_cell.angle_gamma   90.00
#
_symmetry.space_group_name_H-M   'P 1'
#
loop_
_entity.id
_entity.type
_entity.pdbx_description
1 polymer ?
#
loop_
_entity_poly.entity_id
_entity_poly.type
_entity_poly.pdbx_seq_one_letter_code
_entity_poly.pdbx_strand_id
1 'polypeptide(L)'
;MRLLIIASFVFPFCTSLLASAQATKSEAVEEKRVEEKQPENKPEDKDKKEEHGMQYRLIGPFRGGRSLTAAGVPGDPTTFYFGSTGGGIWKSTDGAITWKSVFDHEHASSIGSLAVAPSDPNTIYAGTGEACIRGNLAQGDGIYKSVDAGKTWKNVGLKDSRAIGKLIIHPRTPDIVFVAALGHPYGPSAERGIFRTTDGGKTWQRVLFVDDNTGAADVAFDPHNPHILFAAMWQVRREPWTLSSGGPGSGLYRSIDGGDTWKRLETSSGLPDGPYGKIGVAVAANSSRVYALIEAKKGGLYRSDDGGDSWQLINPDDRFTQRAWYYMHVIADPQDANTVYIMNVNFHRSTDGGHTFNKIKVPHGDNHGLWIDPQNPKRMVASNDGGATLTFDGGAHWTPQNNQPTAQFYHVIADTRFPYWLYGAQQDNTTVGISSRGSEGNIDREDWYPVGGGEAGYIAPDPRDPLIVYAGDYQGNITRFDKHTGQLRNITVHPVLSDGRGAAALDHRFQWTAPLLISPHDPNTVYHAGERIFKTTDGGATWEPISPDLTRNDKTKQQPSGGPITIDDTGTEYYDTVFAV
;
A
#
# COMPACT_ATOMS: atom_id res chain seq x y z
N MET A 1 -2.94 47.33 35.31
CA MET A 1 -3.23 45.89 35.53
C MET A 1 -4.75 45.73 35.55
N ARG A 2 -5.37 45.65 34.36
CA ARG A 2 -6.81 45.55 34.08
C ARG A 2 -7.04 45.73 32.56
N LEU A 3 -8.07 45.03 32.05
CA LEU A 3 -9.03 45.37 30.98
C LEU A 3 -8.52 45.88 29.60
N LEU A 4 -8.87 45.20 28.50
CA LEU A 4 -10.10 45.33 27.68
C LEU A 4 -10.23 46.63 26.85
N ILE A 5 -10.52 46.42 25.56
CA ILE A 5 -11.53 47.10 24.72
C ILE A 5 -11.11 48.28 23.81
N ILE A 6 -11.29 48.01 22.50
CA ILE A 6 -11.87 48.81 21.39
C ILE A 6 -11.17 50.11 20.95
N ALA A 7 -10.88 50.19 19.65
CA ALA A 7 -10.91 51.44 18.89
C ALA A 7 -11.54 51.22 17.52
N SER A 8 -12.53 52.05 17.23
CA SER A 8 -13.32 52.13 16.00
C SER A 8 -12.71 53.09 14.97
N PHE A 9 -13.02 52.82 13.70
CA PHE A 9 -13.10 53.68 12.49
C PHE A 9 -12.75 55.17 12.55
N VAL A 10 -12.03 55.65 11.51
CA VAL A 10 -12.26 56.94 10.80
C VAL A 10 -11.88 56.81 9.31
N PHE A 11 -12.84 57.11 8.40
CA PHE A 11 -12.68 57.50 6.97
C PHE A 11 -12.57 59.04 6.89
N PRO A 12 -12.01 59.70 5.85
CA PRO A 12 -12.75 60.01 4.59
C PRO A 12 -11.84 60.11 3.32
N PHE A 13 -12.32 60.01 2.08
CA PHE A 13 -13.00 61.09 1.34
C PHE A 13 -13.76 60.59 0.09
N CYS A 14 -14.92 61.20 -0.11
CA CYS A 14 -15.87 61.06 -1.21
C CYS A 14 -15.55 61.96 -2.42
N THR A 15 -16.09 61.59 -3.58
CA THR A 15 -16.95 62.39 -4.52
C THR A 15 -17.24 61.52 -5.76
N SER A 16 -18.39 61.44 -6.43
CA SER A 16 -19.79 61.92 -6.31
C SER A 16 -20.56 61.37 -7.55
N LEU A 17 -21.68 60.61 -7.42
CA LEU A 17 -23.12 60.97 -7.66
C LEU A 17 -23.50 61.23 -9.16
N LEU A 18 -24.63 60.79 -9.78
CA LEU A 18 -26.06 60.52 -9.44
C LEU A 18 -26.76 59.73 -10.59
N ALA A 19 -27.62 58.71 -10.34
CA ALA A 19 -29.12 58.68 -10.28
C ALA A 19 -29.86 58.69 -11.65
N SER A 20 -31.05 58.10 -11.91
CA SER A 20 -32.06 57.28 -11.21
C SER A 20 -33.05 56.71 -12.27
N ALA A 21 -33.85 55.70 -11.90
CA ALA A 21 -34.81 54.96 -12.74
C ALA A 21 -36.20 55.61 -12.94
N GLN A 22 -36.91 55.30 -14.05
CA GLN A 22 -38.25 54.65 -14.11
C GLN A 22 -38.87 54.61 -15.53
N ALA A 23 -39.76 53.65 -15.76
CA ALA A 23 -40.25 53.12 -17.04
C ALA A 23 -41.48 53.84 -17.66
N THR A 24 -41.69 53.70 -18.98
CA THR A 24 -43.00 53.76 -19.67
C THR A 24 -42.98 52.92 -20.97
N LYS A 25 -44.15 52.36 -21.33
CA LYS A 25 -44.44 51.47 -22.48
C LYS A 25 -44.63 52.25 -23.80
N SER A 26 -44.25 51.66 -24.95
CA SER A 26 -45.10 51.69 -26.17
C SER A 26 -44.75 50.59 -27.18
N GLU A 27 -45.79 49.82 -27.52
CA GLU A 27 -46.20 49.13 -28.76
C GLU A 27 -45.19 48.63 -29.82
N ALA A 28 -45.48 47.42 -30.30
CA ALA A 28 -44.75 46.62 -31.27
C ALA A 28 -45.17 46.90 -32.72
N VAL A 29 -44.22 46.72 -33.66
CA VAL A 29 -44.50 46.23 -35.02
C VAL A 29 -43.43 45.20 -35.41
N GLU A 30 -43.92 44.09 -35.94
CA GLU A 30 -43.28 42.82 -36.27
C GLU A 30 -42.64 42.88 -37.67
N GLU A 31 -41.37 42.52 -37.80
CA GLU A 31 -40.76 42.19 -39.10
C GLU A 31 -40.30 40.73 -39.09
N LYS A 32 -41.03 39.89 -39.84
CA LYS A 32 -40.74 38.47 -40.03
C LYS A 32 -39.47 38.29 -40.84
N ARG A 33 -38.45 37.66 -40.24
CA ARG A 33 -37.39 36.96 -40.97
C ARG A 33 -37.53 35.47 -40.70
N VAL A 34 -37.82 34.72 -41.76
CA VAL A 34 -37.89 33.26 -41.77
C VAL A 34 -36.47 32.72 -41.60
N GLU A 35 -36.20 32.08 -40.46
CA GLU A 35 -34.99 31.27 -40.29
C GLU A 35 -35.21 29.90 -40.95
N GLU A 36 -34.46 29.65 -42.01
CA GLU A 36 -34.28 28.33 -42.60
C GLU A 36 -33.57 27.42 -41.59
N LYS A 37 -34.23 26.36 -41.13
CA LYS A 37 -33.60 25.33 -40.30
C LYS A 37 -32.55 24.59 -41.15
N GLN A 38 -31.28 24.84 -40.89
CA GLN A 38 -30.22 23.91 -41.29
C GLN A 38 -30.36 22.61 -40.50
N PRO A 39 -30.23 21.43 -41.14
CA PRO A 39 -30.25 20.17 -40.43
C PRO A 39 -28.98 20.06 -39.56
N GLU A 40 -29.16 19.89 -38.26
CA GLU A 40 -28.09 19.47 -37.34
C GLU A 40 -27.60 18.08 -37.75
N ASN A 41 -26.48 18.00 -38.48
CA ASN A 41 -25.69 16.78 -38.55
C ASN A 41 -25.03 16.59 -37.18
N LYS A 42 -25.72 15.85 -36.30
CA LYS A 42 -25.04 15.19 -35.18
C LYS A 42 -23.97 14.26 -35.78
N PRO A 43 -22.71 14.29 -35.32
CA PRO A 43 -21.78 13.22 -35.63
C PRO A 43 -22.42 11.94 -35.10
N GLU A 44 -22.78 11.02 -36.00
CA GLU A 44 -23.10 9.66 -35.59
C GLU A 44 -21.88 9.11 -34.86
N ASP A 45 -22.11 8.77 -33.59
CA ASP A 45 -21.22 8.06 -32.69
C ASP A 45 -20.97 6.65 -33.25
N LYS A 46 -20.14 6.56 -34.30
CA LYS A 46 -19.74 5.30 -34.93
C LYS A 46 -18.72 4.54 -34.07
N ASP A 47 -17.99 5.24 -33.21
CA ASP A 47 -16.96 4.63 -32.36
C ASP A 47 -17.55 3.84 -31.18
N LYS A 48 -18.73 4.19 -30.65
CA LYS A 48 -19.37 3.41 -29.58
C LYS A 48 -19.94 2.05 -30.02
N LYS A 49 -20.07 1.78 -31.32
CA LYS A 49 -20.68 0.52 -31.79
C LYS A 49 -19.70 -0.64 -31.94
N GLU A 50 -18.40 -0.40 -31.99
CA GLU A 50 -17.40 -1.46 -32.24
C GLU A 50 -16.84 -2.12 -30.97
N GLU A 51 -17.07 -1.55 -29.78
CA GLU A 51 -16.58 -2.15 -28.52
C GLU A 51 -17.48 -3.26 -27.96
N HIS A 52 -18.68 -3.46 -28.53
CA HIS A 52 -19.60 -4.52 -28.13
C HIS A 52 -19.11 -5.90 -28.63
N GLY A 53 -18.08 -6.44 -27.98
CA GLY A 53 -17.55 -7.78 -28.26
C GLY A 53 -16.11 -8.02 -27.82
N MET A 54 -15.35 -6.97 -27.47
CA MET A 54 -13.99 -7.12 -26.96
C MET A 54 -14.01 -7.64 -25.51
N GLN A 55 -13.09 -8.55 -25.21
CA GLN A 55 -12.91 -9.12 -23.87
C GLN A 55 -11.49 -8.79 -23.40
N TYR A 56 -11.36 -8.39 -22.14
CA TYR A 56 -10.04 -8.29 -21.51
C TYR A 56 -9.38 -9.67 -21.51
N ARG A 57 -8.09 -9.69 -21.80
CA ARG A 57 -7.26 -10.89 -21.77
C ARG A 57 -6.03 -10.61 -20.92
N LEU A 58 -5.75 -11.49 -19.97
CA LEU A 58 -4.49 -11.46 -19.23
C LEU A 58 -3.33 -11.79 -20.16
N ILE A 59 -2.29 -10.96 -20.08
CA ILE A 59 -1.05 -11.09 -20.86
C ILE A 59 0.17 -11.37 -19.99
N GLY A 60 -0.01 -11.47 -18.66
CA GLY A 60 1.09 -11.68 -17.72
C GLY A 60 1.99 -10.44 -17.53
N PRO A 61 3.22 -10.64 -17.04
CA PRO A 61 3.79 -11.91 -16.61
C PRO A 61 3.03 -12.46 -15.39
N PHE A 62 2.97 -13.78 -15.23
CA PHE A 62 2.29 -14.44 -14.10
C PHE A 62 3.15 -14.40 -12.83
N ARG A 63 3.74 -13.24 -12.53
CA ARG A 63 4.56 -13.01 -11.34
C ARG A 63 3.71 -12.31 -10.29
N GLY A 64 3.68 -12.87 -9.10
CA GLY A 64 3.00 -12.24 -7.98
C GLY A 64 3.60 -10.87 -7.68
N GLY A 65 2.71 -9.93 -7.37
CA GLY A 65 3.07 -8.64 -6.78
C GLY A 65 2.59 -8.55 -5.35
N ARG A 66 2.71 -7.36 -4.77
CA ARG A 66 2.52 -7.15 -3.34
C ARG A 66 1.21 -7.64 -2.76
N SER A 67 1.34 -8.42 -1.69
CA SER A 67 0.25 -9.02 -0.91
C SER A 67 0.48 -8.81 0.57
N LEU A 68 -0.50 -8.22 1.27
CA LEU A 68 -0.37 -7.90 2.70
C LEU A 68 -0.96 -8.96 3.62
N THR A 69 -1.87 -9.76 3.09
CA THR A 69 -2.64 -10.70 3.89
C THR A 69 -2.88 -12.00 3.15
N ALA A 70 -2.91 -13.09 3.90
CA ALA A 70 -3.35 -14.39 3.43
C ALA A 70 -4.04 -15.14 4.57
N ALA A 71 -4.93 -16.05 4.19
CA ALA A 71 -5.68 -16.88 5.12
C ALA A 71 -5.91 -18.28 4.53
N GLY A 72 -5.92 -19.28 5.37
CA GLY A 72 -6.29 -20.66 5.01
C GLY A 72 -7.55 -21.11 5.72
N VAL A 73 -8.02 -22.30 5.35
CA VAL A 73 -9.09 -23.00 6.06
C VAL A 73 -8.44 -23.98 7.05
N PRO A 74 -8.75 -23.90 8.37
CA PRO A 74 -8.21 -24.83 9.36
C PRO A 74 -8.48 -26.29 8.97
N GLY A 75 -7.47 -27.15 9.09
CA GLY A 75 -7.54 -28.56 8.67
C GLY A 75 -7.51 -28.87 7.16
N ASP A 76 -7.91 -27.94 6.27
CA ASP A 76 -7.87 -28.13 4.81
C ASP A 76 -6.48 -27.77 4.21
N PRO A 77 -5.78 -28.72 3.56
CA PRO A 77 -4.49 -28.47 2.95
C PRO A 77 -4.54 -27.87 1.54
N THR A 78 -5.72 -27.58 1.00
CA THR A 78 -5.90 -27.19 -0.40
C THR A 78 -6.48 -25.79 -0.58
N THR A 79 -7.28 -25.30 0.38
CA THR A 79 -7.99 -24.02 0.26
C THR A 79 -7.29 -22.87 0.96
N PHE A 80 -6.87 -21.88 0.18
CA PHE A 80 -6.19 -20.68 0.65
C PHE A 80 -6.64 -19.45 -0.11
N TYR A 81 -6.46 -18.30 0.53
CA TYR A 81 -6.76 -16.99 -0.03
C TYR A 81 -5.63 -16.01 0.23
N PHE A 82 -5.43 -15.06 -0.66
CA PHE A 82 -4.58 -13.89 -0.39
C PHE A 82 -5.20 -12.61 -0.91
N GLY A 83 -4.84 -11.48 -0.30
CA GLY A 83 -5.26 -10.14 -0.68
C GLY A 83 -4.08 -9.31 -1.19
N SER A 84 -4.19 -8.82 -2.43
CA SER A 84 -3.20 -7.95 -3.07
C SER A 84 -3.49 -6.46 -2.82
N THR A 85 -2.47 -5.61 -2.90
CA THR A 85 -2.59 -4.14 -2.67
C THR A 85 -3.17 -3.38 -3.86
N GLY A 86 -3.39 -4.04 -5.00
CA GLY A 86 -4.06 -3.47 -6.18
C GLY A 86 -4.66 -4.53 -7.11
N GLY A 87 -4.86 -5.76 -6.64
CA GLY A 87 -5.30 -6.91 -7.43
C GLY A 87 -6.45 -7.71 -6.82
N GLY A 88 -7.11 -7.20 -5.78
CA GLY A 88 -8.24 -7.86 -5.13
C GLY A 88 -7.85 -9.13 -4.36
N ILE A 89 -8.80 -10.06 -4.25
CA ILE A 89 -8.66 -11.31 -3.49
C ILE A 89 -8.55 -12.48 -4.45
N TRP A 90 -7.59 -13.36 -4.19
CA TRP A 90 -7.32 -14.55 -4.97
C TRP A 90 -7.53 -15.79 -4.11
N LYS A 91 -8.04 -16.86 -4.73
CA LYS A 91 -8.34 -18.14 -4.09
C LYS A 91 -7.63 -19.27 -4.82
N SER A 92 -7.07 -20.20 -4.05
CA SER A 92 -6.66 -21.52 -4.50
C SER A 92 -7.50 -22.59 -3.78
N THR A 93 -7.78 -23.69 -4.48
CA THR A 93 -8.42 -24.90 -3.94
C THR A 93 -7.63 -26.16 -4.31
N ASP A 94 -6.36 -26.00 -4.68
CA ASP A 94 -5.48 -27.05 -5.17
C ASP A 94 -4.08 -26.97 -4.53
N GLY A 95 -3.95 -26.29 -3.39
CA GLY A 95 -2.67 -26.16 -2.67
C GLY A 95 -1.71 -25.17 -3.33
N ALA A 96 -2.24 -24.08 -3.88
CA ALA A 96 -1.51 -23.00 -4.58
C ALA A 96 -0.83 -23.42 -5.89
N ILE A 97 -1.33 -24.47 -6.54
CA ILE A 97 -0.95 -24.79 -7.92
C ILE A 97 -1.53 -23.73 -8.85
N THR A 98 -2.82 -23.40 -8.68
CA THR A 98 -3.49 -22.31 -9.39
C THR A 98 -4.17 -21.33 -8.43
N TRP A 99 -4.26 -20.08 -8.88
CA TRP A 99 -4.95 -18.98 -8.21
C TRP A 99 -5.99 -18.37 -9.14
N LYS A 100 -7.18 -18.10 -8.61
CA LYS A 100 -8.27 -17.44 -9.34
C LYS A 100 -8.70 -16.19 -8.58
N SER A 101 -8.91 -15.09 -9.29
CA SER A 101 -9.53 -13.92 -8.68
C SER A 101 -10.96 -14.26 -8.28
N VAL A 102 -11.34 -13.78 -7.10
CA VAL A 102 -12.68 -13.92 -6.53
C VAL A 102 -13.24 -12.56 -6.12
N PHE A 103 -12.68 -11.46 -6.64
CA PHE A 103 -13.02 -10.09 -6.23
C PHE A 103 -13.07 -9.08 -7.40
N ASP A 104 -12.98 -9.53 -8.65
CA ASP A 104 -12.89 -8.66 -9.85
C ASP A 104 -14.13 -7.77 -10.09
N HIS A 105 -15.25 -8.07 -9.44
CA HIS A 105 -16.51 -7.33 -9.61
C HIS A 105 -16.77 -6.29 -8.52
N GLU A 106 -15.86 -6.18 -7.54
CA GLU A 106 -15.98 -5.24 -6.45
C GLU A 106 -15.20 -3.96 -6.74
N HIS A 107 -15.60 -2.86 -6.08
CA HIS A 107 -15.06 -1.54 -6.37
C HIS A 107 -13.63 -1.33 -5.85
N ALA A 108 -13.31 -1.89 -4.69
CA ALA A 108 -11.97 -1.80 -4.12
C ALA A 108 -11.05 -2.88 -4.70
N SER A 109 -9.78 -2.53 -4.96
CA SER A 109 -8.75 -3.48 -5.40
C SER A 109 -7.62 -3.68 -4.39
N SER A 110 -7.50 -2.80 -3.40
CA SER A 110 -6.50 -2.89 -2.34
C SER A 110 -7.04 -3.61 -1.12
N ILE A 111 -6.38 -4.69 -0.72
CA ILE A 111 -6.81 -5.53 0.42
C ILE A 111 -5.75 -5.46 1.52
N GLY A 112 -6.08 -4.80 2.63
CA GLY A 112 -5.20 -4.67 3.79
C GLY A 112 -5.31 -5.83 4.77
N SER A 113 -6.48 -6.49 4.84
CA SER A 113 -6.69 -7.60 5.77
C SER A 113 -7.75 -8.57 5.26
N LEU A 114 -7.56 -9.87 5.52
CA LEU A 114 -8.45 -10.94 5.10
C LEU A 114 -8.51 -11.99 6.22
N ALA A 115 -9.72 -12.43 6.57
CA ALA A 115 -9.90 -13.51 7.52
C ALA A 115 -11.04 -14.45 7.10
N VAL A 116 -10.79 -15.75 7.24
CA VAL A 116 -11.78 -16.81 7.09
C VAL A 116 -12.25 -17.22 8.48
N ALA A 117 -13.56 -17.33 8.69
CA ALA A 117 -14.10 -17.69 10.00
C ALA A 117 -13.75 -19.15 10.35
N PRO A 118 -13.10 -19.43 11.50
CA PRO A 118 -12.71 -20.80 11.86
C PRO A 118 -13.91 -21.74 12.08
N SER A 119 -15.06 -21.21 12.48
CA SER A 119 -16.29 -21.95 12.76
C SER A 119 -17.17 -22.18 11.54
N ASP A 120 -17.00 -21.39 10.47
CA ASP A 120 -17.72 -21.53 9.21
C ASP A 120 -16.87 -20.96 8.05
N PRO A 121 -16.08 -21.81 7.36
CA PRO A 121 -15.21 -21.37 6.28
C PRO A 121 -15.91 -20.75 5.05
N ASN A 122 -17.25 -20.77 4.97
CA ASN A 122 -17.98 -20.01 3.95
C ASN A 122 -18.01 -18.51 4.25
N THR A 123 -17.90 -18.14 5.53
CA THR A 123 -17.89 -16.75 5.96
C THR A 123 -16.47 -16.19 5.93
N ILE A 124 -16.27 -15.16 5.10
CA ILE A 124 -14.99 -14.48 4.91
C ILE A 124 -15.23 -12.97 5.03
N TYR A 125 -14.33 -12.27 5.72
CA TYR A 125 -14.33 -10.82 5.75
C TYR A 125 -13.03 -10.28 5.15
N ALA A 126 -13.14 -9.21 4.38
CA ALA A 126 -12.02 -8.50 3.79
C ALA A 126 -12.08 -7.02 4.16
N GLY A 127 -10.98 -6.50 4.68
CA GLY A 127 -10.77 -5.09 4.95
C GLY A 127 -9.97 -4.47 3.81
N THR A 128 -10.51 -3.41 3.23
CA THR A 128 -9.91 -2.78 2.04
C THR A 128 -9.03 -1.59 2.41
N GLY A 129 -8.06 -1.30 1.55
CA GLY A 129 -7.02 -0.30 1.76
C GLY A 129 -5.95 -0.76 2.75
N GLU A 130 -4.72 -0.30 2.54
CA GLU A 130 -3.55 -0.79 3.27
C GLU A 130 -3.13 0.10 4.46
N ALA A 131 -2.84 -0.53 5.61
CA ALA A 131 -2.21 0.15 6.75
C ALA A 131 -0.67 0.07 6.73
N CYS A 132 -0.08 -0.64 5.76
CA CYS A 132 1.34 -0.53 5.42
C CYS A 132 1.52 0.66 4.47
N ILE A 133 1.34 1.86 5.02
CA ILE A 133 1.06 3.10 4.28
C ILE A 133 2.17 3.48 3.31
N ARG A 134 1.95 3.51 2.00
CA ARG A 134 2.87 4.09 1.00
C ARG A 134 2.45 5.51 0.57
N GLY A 135 3.34 6.25 -0.11
CA GLY A 135 3.01 7.56 -0.68
C GLY A 135 1.95 7.48 -1.80
N ASN A 136 1.82 6.32 -2.43
CA ASN A 136 0.99 6.03 -3.59
C ASN A 136 0.00 4.87 -3.34
N LEU A 137 -0.53 4.74 -2.12
CA LEU A 137 -1.45 3.66 -1.78
C LEU A 137 -2.84 3.86 -2.42
N ALA A 138 -3.46 2.76 -2.85
CA ALA A 138 -4.87 2.75 -3.25
C ALA A 138 -5.77 2.69 -1.99
N GLN A 139 -6.72 3.62 -1.90
CA GLN A 139 -7.64 3.70 -0.77
C GLN A 139 -8.69 2.58 -0.85
N GLY A 140 -9.04 2.03 0.30
CA GLY A 140 -10.18 1.15 0.45
C GLY A 140 -11.50 1.90 0.60
N ASP A 141 -12.59 1.14 0.57
CA ASP A 141 -13.96 1.62 0.80
C ASP A 141 -14.72 0.78 1.85
N GLY A 142 -13.97 0.20 2.78
CA GLY A 142 -14.47 -0.44 4.00
C GLY A 142 -14.35 -1.95 4.02
N ILE A 143 -15.35 -2.61 4.61
CA ILE A 143 -15.35 -4.05 4.88
C ILE A 143 -16.28 -4.77 3.91
N TYR A 144 -15.79 -5.84 3.30
CA TYR A 144 -16.61 -6.77 2.52
C TYR A 144 -16.79 -8.08 3.28
N LYS A 145 -17.97 -8.68 3.11
CA LYS A 145 -18.31 -10.01 3.63
C LYS A 145 -18.74 -10.90 2.47
N SER A 146 -18.22 -12.12 2.48
CA SER A 146 -18.72 -13.26 1.70
C SER A 146 -19.35 -14.26 2.67
N VAL A 147 -20.42 -14.94 2.23
CA VAL A 147 -21.04 -16.08 2.94
C VAL A 147 -21.06 -17.37 2.10
N ASP A 148 -20.31 -17.39 1.00
CA ASP A 148 -20.25 -18.50 0.04
C ASP A 148 -18.82 -18.81 -0.41
N ALA A 149 -17.86 -18.61 0.51
CA ALA A 149 -16.43 -18.87 0.33
C ALA A 149 -15.78 -18.05 -0.80
N GLY A 150 -16.22 -16.80 -0.96
CA GLY A 150 -15.67 -15.79 -1.86
C GLY A 150 -16.33 -15.74 -3.23
N LYS A 151 -17.44 -16.44 -3.46
CA LYS A 151 -18.11 -16.39 -4.78
C LYS A 151 -18.85 -15.08 -4.98
N THR A 152 -19.43 -14.54 -3.91
CA THR A 152 -20.07 -13.23 -3.90
C THR A 152 -19.66 -12.42 -2.68
N TRP A 153 -19.55 -11.11 -2.86
CA TRP A 153 -19.17 -10.20 -1.79
C TRP A 153 -20.22 -9.11 -1.60
N LYS A 154 -20.29 -8.59 -0.39
CA LYS A 154 -21.10 -7.43 -0.04
C LYS A 154 -20.31 -6.49 0.83
N ASN A 155 -20.25 -5.22 0.47
CA ASN A 155 -19.75 -4.17 1.35
C ASN A 155 -20.72 -4.01 2.54
N VAL A 156 -20.20 -4.22 3.75
CA VAL A 156 -20.93 -4.24 5.03
C VAL A 156 -20.56 -3.05 5.92
N GLY A 157 -19.99 -1.98 5.38
CA GLY A 157 -19.78 -0.72 6.11
C GLY A 157 -18.31 -0.36 6.35
N LEU A 158 -18.11 0.64 7.23
CA LEU A 158 -16.84 1.35 7.43
C LEU A 158 -16.27 1.95 6.11
N LYS A 159 -17.14 2.61 5.35
CA LYS A 159 -16.80 3.06 3.98
C LYS A 159 -15.80 4.21 3.92
N ASP A 160 -15.61 4.94 5.01
CA ASP A 160 -14.68 6.08 5.09
C ASP A 160 -13.37 5.72 5.82
N SER A 161 -13.18 4.46 6.20
CA SER A 161 -11.98 4.01 6.93
C SER A 161 -10.71 4.11 6.08
N ARG A 162 -10.82 3.97 4.74
CA ARG A 162 -9.78 4.03 3.70
C ARG A 162 -8.57 3.09 3.83
N ALA A 163 -8.21 2.66 5.03
CA ALA A 163 -7.12 1.76 5.32
C ALA A 163 -7.49 0.90 6.53
N ILE A 164 -7.51 -0.42 6.33
CA ILE A 164 -7.74 -1.40 7.38
C ILE A 164 -6.42 -2.11 7.68
N GLY A 165 -5.97 -2.04 8.94
CA GLY A 165 -4.72 -2.70 9.35
C GLY A 165 -4.89 -4.16 9.70
N LYS A 166 -5.98 -4.48 10.40
CA LYS A 166 -6.26 -5.85 10.83
C LYS A 166 -7.77 -6.04 10.99
N LEU A 167 -8.26 -7.22 10.62
CA LEU A 167 -9.56 -7.71 11.05
C LEU A 167 -9.43 -9.12 11.64
N ILE A 168 -10.17 -9.39 12.70
CA ILE A 168 -10.19 -10.69 13.37
C ILE A 168 -11.63 -11.13 13.60
N ILE A 169 -11.89 -12.42 13.38
CA ILE A 169 -13.22 -13.04 13.52
C ILE A 169 -13.22 -13.88 14.79
N HIS A 170 -14.28 -13.76 15.59
CA HIS A 170 -14.42 -14.56 16.81
C HIS A 170 -14.42 -16.07 16.47
N PRO A 171 -13.63 -16.90 17.19
CA PRO A 171 -13.34 -18.27 16.76
C PRO A 171 -14.59 -19.16 16.65
N ARG A 172 -15.63 -18.88 17.46
CA ARG A 172 -16.87 -19.67 17.54
C ARG A 172 -18.10 -18.99 16.92
N THR A 173 -18.00 -17.72 16.54
CA THR A 173 -19.17 -16.92 16.14
C THR A 173 -18.80 -15.98 14.99
N PRO A 174 -19.10 -16.33 13.73
CA PRO A 174 -18.67 -15.56 12.56
C PRO A 174 -19.31 -14.17 12.44
N ASP A 175 -20.34 -13.86 13.25
CA ASP A 175 -20.99 -12.55 13.30
C ASP A 175 -20.31 -11.55 14.24
N ILE A 176 -19.36 -12.01 15.07
CA ILE A 176 -18.56 -11.16 15.94
C ILE A 176 -17.20 -10.91 15.29
N VAL A 177 -16.94 -9.66 14.89
CA VAL A 177 -15.71 -9.26 14.19
C VAL A 177 -15.18 -7.96 14.78
N PHE A 178 -13.86 -7.88 14.94
CA PHE A 178 -13.16 -6.65 15.30
C PHE A 178 -12.31 -6.17 14.13
N VAL A 179 -12.27 -4.86 13.94
CA VAL A 179 -11.54 -4.19 12.87
C VAL A 179 -10.67 -3.10 13.48
N ALA A 180 -9.36 -3.18 13.23
CA ALA A 180 -8.41 -2.10 13.43
C ALA A 180 -8.41 -1.19 12.19
N ALA A 181 -9.16 -0.10 12.27
CA ALA A 181 -9.25 0.91 11.23
C ALA A 181 -8.16 1.97 11.45
N LEU A 182 -7.22 2.05 10.51
CA LEU A 182 -6.20 3.10 10.54
C LEU A 182 -6.84 4.46 10.26
N GLY A 183 -7.86 4.53 9.42
CA GLY A 183 -8.43 5.78 8.92
C GLY A 183 -7.60 6.35 7.77
N HIS A 184 -7.78 7.64 7.49
CA HIS A 184 -7.13 8.29 6.35
C HIS A 184 -5.62 8.48 6.57
N PRO A 185 -4.71 7.81 5.83
CA PRO A 185 -3.26 7.97 6.08
C PRO A 185 -2.77 9.42 5.89
N TYR A 186 -3.46 10.18 5.02
CA TYR A 186 -3.07 11.51 4.56
C TYR A 186 -3.76 12.70 5.27
N GLY A 187 -4.80 12.46 6.08
CA GLY A 187 -5.50 13.52 6.80
C GLY A 187 -6.23 13.04 8.06
N PRO A 188 -6.69 13.92 8.95
CA PRO A 188 -7.51 13.51 10.09
C PRO A 188 -8.83 12.90 9.61
N SER A 189 -9.38 11.95 10.35
CA SER A 189 -10.65 11.30 9.96
C SER A 189 -11.37 10.71 11.17
N ALA A 190 -12.70 10.78 11.16
CA ALA A 190 -13.53 10.25 12.26
C ALA A 190 -13.59 8.71 12.28
N GLU A 191 -13.49 8.04 11.14
CA GLU A 191 -13.58 6.57 11.05
C GLU A 191 -12.22 5.89 11.35
N ARG A 192 -11.76 6.08 12.58
CA ARG A 192 -10.51 5.55 13.15
C ARG A 192 -10.77 4.75 14.41
N GLY A 193 -9.87 3.80 14.71
CA GLY A 193 -9.86 3.06 15.97
C GLY A 193 -10.30 1.61 15.83
N ILE A 194 -10.78 1.03 16.93
CA ILE A 194 -11.29 -0.34 16.93
C ILE A 194 -12.80 -0.30 16.77
N PHE A 195 -13.28 -1.00 15.74
CA PHE A 195 -14.70 -1.22 15.50
C PHE A 195 -15.05 -2.68 15.78
N ARG A 196 -16.25 -2.90 16.31
CA ARG A 196 -16.82 -4.22 16.57
C ARG A 196 -18.19 -4.33 15.90
N THR A 197 -18.46 -5.47 15.28
CA THR A 197 -19.82 -5.89 14.94
C THR A 197 -20.14 -7.16 15.72
N THR A 198 -21.42 -7.36 16.04
CA THR A 198 -21.96 -8.59 16.66
C THR A 198 -23.13 -9.17 15.86
N ASP A 199 -23.44 -8.58 14.70
CA ASP A 199 -24.56 -8.93 13.83
C ASP A 199 -24.10 -9.22 12.39
N GLY A 200 -22.80 -9.51 12.23
CA GLY A 200 -22.20 -9.89 10.97
C GLY A 200 -22.01 -8.74 9.99
N GLY A 201 -21.81 -7.52 10.50
CA GLY A 201 -21.55 -6.31 9.72
C GLY A 201 -22.82 -5.55 9.33
N LYS A 202 -23.99 -5.81 9.93
CA LYS A 202 -25.17 -4.95 9.70
C LYS A 202 -25.00 -3.63 10.44
N THR A 203 -24.39 -3.66 11.61
CA THR A 203 -24.02 -2.49 12.39
C THR A 203 -22.59 -2.60 12.91
N TRP A 204 -21.95 -1.44 13.09
CA TRP A 204 -20.59 -1.32 13.63
C TRP A 204 -20.58 -0.35 14.80
N GLN A 205 -19.99 -0.78 15.92
CA GLN A 205 -19.77 0.03 17.10
C GLN A 205 -18.28 0.38 17.19
N ARG A 206 -17.95 1.67 17.33
CA ARG A 206 -16.58 2.11 17.65
C ARG A 206 -16.34 1.89 19.14
N VAL A 207 -15.51 0.91 19.48
CA VAL A 207 -15.28 0.44 20.85
C VAL A 207 -13.98 0.96 21.46
N LEU A 208 -13.03 1.42 20.64
CA LEU A 208 -11.85 2.16 21.09
C LEU A 208 -11.57 3.30 20.12
N PHE A 209 -11.44 4.51 20.65
CA PHE A 209 -11.12 5.73 19.91
C PHE A 209 -10.25 6.64 20.78
N VAL A 210 -9.27 7.28 20.14
CA VAL A 210 -8.34 8.20 20.81
C VAL A 210 -8.62 9.63 20.33
N ASP A 211 -8.38 9.89 19.04
CA ASP A 211 -8.66 11.16 18.37
C ASP A 211 -8.68 10.96 16.84
N ASP A 212 -8.93 12.04 16.08
CA ASP A 212 -9.01 12.00 14.62
C ASP A 212 -7.66 11.83 13.90
N ASN A 213 -6.53 11.83 14.63
CA ASN A 213 -5.18 11.60 14.09
C ASN A 213 -4.64 10.21 14.42
N THR A 214 -5.33 9.44 15.26
CA THR A 214 -4.86 8.17 15.80
C THR A 214 -5.76 7.04 15.36
N GLY A 215 -5.26 6.19 14.48
CA GLY A 215 -5.93 4.97 14.03
C GLY A 215 -5.55 3.76 14.86
N ALA A 216 -6.03 2.59 14.44
CA ALA A 216 -5.57 1.31 14.96
C ALA A 216 -4.75 0.56 13.91
N ALA A 217 -3.61 0.00 14.31
CA ALA A 217 -2.72 -0.77 13.46
C ALA A 217 -2.97 -2.28 13.56
N ASP A 218 -3.29 -2.77 14.76
CA ASP A 218 -3.41 -4.20 15.03
C ASP A 218 -4.42 -4.50 16.15
N VAL A 219 -4.96 -5.72 16.14
CA VAL A 219 -5.87 -6.24 17.18
C VAL A 219 -5.73 -7.76 17.26
N ALA A 220 -5.70 -8.30 18.47
CA ALA A 220 -5.55 -9.73 18.72
C ALA A 220 -6.50 -10.22 19.81
N PHE A 221 -7.06 -11.42 19.60
CA PHE A 221 -7.73 -12.19 20.65
C PHE A 221 -6.72 -12.97 21.46
N ASP A 222 -7.07 -13.20 22.72
CA ASP A 222 -6.60 -14.41 23.40
C ASP A 222 -7.26 -15.65 22.74
N PRO A 223 -6.46 -16.65 22.30
CA PRO A 223 -6.98 -17.80 21.58
C PRO A 223 -7.91 -18.71 22.39
N HIS A 224 -7.82 -18.69 23.73
CA HIS A 224 -8.65 -19.50 24.62
C HIS A 224 -9.79 -18.70 25.24
N ASN A 225 -9.63 -17.38 25.37
CA ASN A 225 -10.65 -16.50 25.92
C ASN A 225 -10.84 -15.22 25.08
N PRO A 226 -11.72 -15.23 24.05
CA PRO A 226 -11.92 -14.09 23.16
C PRO A 226 -12.60 -12.87 23.82
N HIS A 227 -12.89 -12.91 25.13
CA HIS A 227 -13.21 -11.70 25.91
C HIS A 227 -11.96 -10.87 26.25
N ILE A 228 -10.78 -11.47 26.18
CA ILE A 228 -9.50 -10.77 26.35
C ILE A 228 -9.00 -10.37 24.96
N LEU A 229 -8.76 -9.06 24.79
CA LEU A 229 -8.23 -8.50 23.55
C LEU A 229 -7.07 -7.57 23.83
N PHE A 230 -6.18 -7.46 22.85
CA PHE A 230 -5.18 -6.41 22.77
C PHE A 230 -5.38 -5.60 21.50
N ALA A 231 -5.19 -4.29 21.59
CA ALA A 231 -5.29 -3.36 20.47
C ALA A 231 -4.11 -2.39 20.44
N ALA A 232 -3.54 -2.20 19.26
CA ALA A 232 -2.45 -1.26 19.01
C ALA A 232 -2.98 -0.01 18.31
N MET A 233 -2.97 1.12 19.01
CA MET A 233 -3.31 2.43 18.47
C MET A 233 -2.05 3.11 17.92
N TRP A 234 -2.17 3.72 16.74
CA TRP A 234 -1.06 4.31 16.00
C TRP A 234 -1.43 5.70 15.47
N GLN A 235 -0.75 6.71 16.00
CA GLN A 235 -0.78 8.06 15.47
C GLN A 235 0.22 8.16 14.32
N VAL A 236 -0.27 8.41 13.11
CA VAL A 236 0.57 8.48 11.91
C VAL A 236 0.00 9.43 10.87
N ARG A 237 0.90 10.11 10.15
CA ARG A 237 0.58 10.97 9.01
C ARG A 237 1.61 10.75 7.92
N ARG A 238 1.17 10.58 6.68
CA ARG A 238 2.03 10.70 5.49
C ARG A 238 1.54 11.87 4.66
N GLU A 239 2.45 12.70 4.20
CA GLU A 239 2.26 13.83 3.30
C GLU A 239 3.18 13.60 2.08
N PRO A 240 3.00 14.34 0.97
CA PRO A 240 3.87 14.19 -0.20
C PRO A 240 5.37 14.38 0.07
N TRP A 241 5.74 15.07 1.16
CA TRP A 241 7.12 15.42 1.52
C TRP A 241 7.58 14.86 2.87
N THR A 242 6.74 14.14 3.60
CA THR A 242 7.13 13.60 4.92
C THR A 242 6.22 12.48 5.38
N LEU A 243 6.79 11.51 6.08
CA LEU A 243 6.10 10.58 6.95
C LEU A 243 6.39 10.97 8.41
N SER A 244 5.40 10.89 9.28
CA SER A 244 5.59 11.00 10.72
C SER A 244 4.92 9.83 11.42
N SER A 245 5.74 8.92 11.97
CA SER A 245 5.29 7.79 12.78
C SER A 245 5.43 8.09 14.28
N GLY A 246 4.31 8.01 14.98
CA GLY A 246 4.25 8.06 16.43
C GLY A 246 3.91 9.42 17.02
N GLY A 247 3.25 9.37 18.17
CA GLY A 247 2.75 10.55 18.89
C GLY A 247 2.04 10.16 20.19
N PRO A 248 1.51 11.14 20.94
CA PRO A 248 0.86 10.91 22.23
C PRO A 248 -0.37 10.00 22.14
N GLY A 249 -1.04 9.93 20.98
CA GLY A 249 -2.20 9.06 20.78
C GLY A 249 -1.86 7.57 20.65
N SER A 250 -0.61 7.24 20.27
CA SER A 250 -0.19 5.84 20.14
C SER A 250 -0.17 5.12 21.49
N GLY A 251 -0.47 3.81 21.47
CA GLY A 251 -0.56 3.03 22.70
C GLY A 251 -0.95 1.58 22.48
N LEU A 252 -0.56 0.72 23.41
CA LEU A 252 -1.07 -0.64 23.53
C LEU A 252 -2.19 -0.66 24.57
N TYR A 253 -3.32 -1.26 24.23
CA TYR A 253 -4.51 -1.33 25.08
C TYR A 253 -4.90 -2.79 25.28
N ARG A 254 -5.47 -3.09 26.45
CA ARG A 254 -6.03 -4.40 26.78
C ARG A 254 -7.49 -4.27 27.20
N SER A 255 -8.33 -5.17 26.72
CA SER A 255 -9.70 -5.38 27.19
C SER A 255 -9.81 -6.77 27.82
N ILE A 256 -10.70 -6.92 28.80
CA ILE A 256 -11.02 -8.20 29.45
C ILE A 256 -12.52 -8.53 29.44
N ASP A 257 -13.32 -7.72 28.75
CA ASP A 257 -14.79 -7.79 28.72
C ASP A 257 -15.35 -7.84 27.29
N GLY A 258 -14.57 -8.34 26.34
CA GLY A 258 -14.99 -8.43 24.94
C GLY A 258 -14.97 -7.09 24.21
N GLY A 259 -14.11 -6.17 24.64
CA GLY A 259 -13.89 -4.88 24.02
C GLY A 259 -14.87 -3.78 24.44
N ASP A 260 -15.69 -4.00 25.46
CA ASP A 260 -16.58 -2.95 25.99
C ASP A 260 -15.80 -1.86 26.71
N THR A 261 -14.74 -2.24 27.44
CA THR A 261 -13.80 -1.32 28.07
C THR A 261 -12.35 -1.66 27.73
N TRP A 262 -11.49 -0.64 27.72
CA TRP A 262 -10.07 -0.75 27.35
C TRP A 262 -9.20 -0.02 28.37
N LYS A 263 -8.16 -0.71 28.85
CA LYS A 263 -7.11 -0.14 29.69
C LYS A 263 -5.87 0.09 28.83
N ARG A 264 -5.38 1.33 28.80
CA ARG A 264 -4.06 1.65 28.22
C ARG A 264 -2.97 1.03 29.08
N LEU A 265 -2.01 0.35 28.46
CA LEU A 265 -0.85 -0.22 29.14
C LEU A 265 0.24 0.85 29.21
N GLU A 266 0.81 1.02 30.39
CA GLU A 266 1.69 2.15 30.72
C GLU A 266 3.14 1.70 30.93
N THR A 267 4.07 2.66 30.95
CA THR A 267 5.50 2.41 31.21
C THR A 267 5.76 1.76 32.57
N SER A 268 4.91 2.02 33.56
CA SER A 268 4.95 1.39 34.88
C SER A 268 4.75 -0.13 34.84
N SER A 269 4.21 -0.67 33.74
CA SER A 269 4.11 -2.10 33.48
C SER A 269 5.38 -2.69 32.84
N GLY A 270 6.45 -1.91 32.61
CA GLY A 270 7.71 -2.37 32.00
C GLY A 270 7.82 -2.15 30.49
N LEU A 271 6.84 -1.45 29.87
CA LEU A 271 6.91 -0.96 28.49
C LEU A 271 7.89 0.23 28.37
N PRO A 272 8.44 0.53 27.17
CA PRO A 272 9.40 1.63 27.00
C PRO A 272 8.73 2.99 27.18
N ASP A 273 9.50 4.04 27.43
CA ASP A 273 8.98 5.40 27.32
C ASP A 273 8.56 5.74 25.89
N GLY A 274 7.48 6.52 25.75
CA GLY A 274 7.01 6.99 24.46
C GLY A 274 7.87 8.12 23.85
N PRO A 275 7.47 8.66 22.68
CA PRO A 275 6.30 8.26 21.90
C PRO A 275 6.44 6.85 21.32
N TYR A 276 5.30 6.20 21.07
CA TYR A 276 5.24 4.93 20.33
C TYR A 276 4.85 5.18 18.89
N GLY A 277 5.44 4.44 17.98
CA GLY A 277 5.03 4.36 16.58
C GLY A 277 4.11 3.16 16.37
N LYS A 278 4.32 2.39 15.30
CA LYS A 278 3.51 1.20 15.02
C LYS A 278 3.81 0.12 16.06
N ILE A 279 2.78 -0.65 16.44
CA ILE A 279 2.90 -1.81 17.33
C ILE A 279 2.20 -2.99 16.67
N GLY A 280 2.89 -4.14 16.60
CA GLY A 280 2.26 -5.44 16.34
C GLY A 280 2.05 -6.19 17.65
N VAL A 281 0.93 -6.90 17.79
CA VAL A 281 0.62 -7.67 19.02
C VAL A 281 0.11 -9.07 18.73
N ALA A 282 0.58 -10.06 19.47
CA ALA A 282 0.12 -11.44 19.37
C ALA A 282 0.03 -12.10 20.75
N VAL A 283 -1.08 -12.81 21.01
CA VAL A 283 -1.24 -13.66 22.21
C VAL A 283 -0.81 -15.08 21.86
N ALA A 284 0.04 -15.67 22.69
CA ALA A 284 0.59 -16.99 22.47
C ALA A 284 -0.40 -18.11 22.84
N ALA A 285 -0.07 -19.35 22.47
CA ALA A 285 -0.93 -20.53 22.67
C ALA A 285 -1.35 -20.81 24.12
N ASN A 286 -0.72 -20.20 25.13
CA ASN A 286 -1.03 -20.47 26.55
C ASN A 286 -1.82 -19.34 27.24
N SER A 287 -2.27 -18.31 26.50
CA SER A 287 -3.01 -17.14 27.00
C SER A 287 -2.26 -16.21 27.97
N SER A 288 -1.31 -16.72 28.76
CA SER A 288 -0.51 -15.92 29.68
C SER A 288 0.60 -15.15 28.97
N ARG A 289 1.10 -15.67 27.86
CA ARG A 289 2.17 -15.00 27.13
C ARG A 289 1.63 -14.12 26.02
N VAL A 290 2.12 -12.88 26.00
CA VAL A 290 1.78 -11.89 24.98
C VAL A 290 3.06 -11.26 24.45
N TYR A 291 3.15 -11.13 23.14
CA TYR A 291 4.24 -10.47 22.43
C TYR A 291 3.78 -9.13 21.89
N ALA A 292 4.61 -8.10 22.04
CA ALA A 292 4.40 -6.79 21.44
C ALA A 292 5.69 -6.32 20.76
N LEU A 293 5.65 -6.12 19.46
CA LEU A 293 6.76 -5.55 18.69
C LEU A 293 6.55 -4.05 18.57
N ILE A 294 7.40 -3.24 19.19
CA ILE A 294 7.13 -1.82 19.47
C ILE A 294 8.16 -0.91 18.80
N GLU A 295 7.68 0.07 18.03
CA GLU A 295 8.47 1.16 17.48
C GLU A 295 8.60 2.23 18.57
N ALA A 296 9.79 2.40 19.12
CA ALA A 296 10.11 3.40 20.13
C ALA A 296 11.62 3.66 20.14
N LYS A 297 12.09 4.68 20.87
CA LYS A 297 13.54 4.93 21.06
C LYS A 297 14.27 3.75 21.72
N LYS A 298 13.58 3.04 22.61
CA LYS A 298 14.00 1.73 23.15
C LYS A 298 13.05 0.66 22.60
N GLY A 299 12.92 0.59 21.29
CA GLY A 299 12.03 -0.33 20.59
C GLY A 299 12.53 -1.77 20.61
N GLY A 300 11.73 -2.67 20.03
CA GLY A 300 12.05 -4.09 19.92
C GLY A 300 10.88 -4.99 20.31
N LEU A 301 11.17 -6.27 20.50
CA LEU A 301 10.17 -7.26 20.91
C LEU A 301 10.08 -7.31 22.44
N TYR A 302 8.91 -6.95 22.94
CA TYR A 302 8.51 -7.07 24.33
C TYR A 302 7.67 -8.32 24.55
N ARG A 303 7.77 -8.88 25.75
CA ARG A 303 7.00 -10.04 26.18
C ARG A 303 6.40 -9.82 27.56
N SER A 304 5.16 -10.21 27.72
CA SER A 304 4.51 -10.45 29.00
C SER A 304 4.35 -11.96 29.20
N ASP A 305 4.49 -12.44 30.44
CA ASP A 305 4.24 -13.83 30.83
C ASP A 305 3.03 -13.97 31.78
N ASP A 306 2.32 -12.87 32.06
CA ASP A 306 1.21 -12.76 33.01
C ASP A 306 -0.09 -12.17 32.40
N GLY A 307 -0.26 -12.31 31.08
CA GLY A 307 -1.47 -11.90 30.38
C GLY A 307 -1.53 -10.39 30.11
N GLY A 308 -0.37 -9.71 30.07
CA GLY A 308 -0.23 -8.30 29.72
C GLY A 308 -0.15 -7.34 30.91
N ASP A 309 -0.02 -7.83 32.15
CA ASP A 309 0.07 -7.00 33.35
C ASP A 309 1.48 -6.42 33.56
N SER A 310 2.51 -7.22 33.30
CA SER A 310 3.92 -6.81 33.26
C SER A 310 4.62 -7.23 31.97
N TRP A 311 5.59 -6.42 31.55
CA TRP A 311 6.29 -6.52 30.27
C TRP A 311 7.79 -6.40 30.45
N GLN A 312 8.53 -7.09 29.58
CA GLN A 312 9.99 -7.05 29.55
C GLN A 312 10.46 -6.96 28.09
N LEU A 313 11.48 -6.14 27.82
CA LEU A 313 12.17 -6.15 26.54
C LEU A 313 12.99 -7.43 26.44
N ILE A 314 12.60 -8.34 25.56
CA ILE A 314 13.29 -9.63 25.43
C ILE A 314 14.29 -9.64 24.27
N ASN A 315 14.12 -8.75 23.29
CA ASN A 315 15.01 -8.64 22.14
C ASN A 315 15.00 -7.22 21.53
N PRO A 316 16.11 -6.47 21.61
CA PRO A 316 16.23 -5.10 21.12
C PRO A 316 16.72 -4.99 19.66
N ASP A 317 16.68 -6.08 18.88
CA ASP A 317 17.26 -6.09 17.53
C ASP A 317 16.50 -5.18 16.55
N ASP A 318 17.18 -4.14 16.06
CA ASP A 318 16.62 -3.11 15.19
C ASP A 318 16.16 -3.65 13.82
N ARG A 319 16.61 -4.85 13.42
CA ARG A 319 16.12 -5.50 12.19
C ARG A 319 14.62 -5.79 12.25
N PHE A 320 14.01 -5.81 13.45
CA PHE A 320 12.59 -6.04 13.62
C PHE A 320 11.76 -4.75 13.58
N THR A 321 12.39 -3.59 13.75
CA THR A 321 11.76 -2.26 13.76
C THR A 321 12.12 -1.41 12.52
N GLN A 322 12.99 -1.91 11.64
CA GLN A 322 13.27 -1.29 10.35
C GLN A 322 11.96 -1.02 9.58
N ARG A 323 11.83 0.20 9.04
CA ARG A 323 10.67 0.66 8.26
C ARG A 323 9.34 0.30 8.92
N ALA A 324 9.19 0.67 10.18
CA ALA A 324 8.05 0.34 11.03
C ALA A 324 6.68 0.56 10.37
N TRP A 325 6.51 1.66 9.65
CA TRP A 325 5.28 1.98 8.92
C TRP A 325 4.90 0.93 7.86
N TYR A 326 5.89 0.24 7.30
CA TYR A 326 5.72 -0.77 6.26
C TYR A 326 5.61 -2.19 6.80
N TYR A 327 6.31 -2.50 7.90
CA TYR A 327 6.35 -3.85 8.48
C TYR A 327 5.85 -3.90 9.94
N MET A 328 6.60 -4.59 10.82
CA MET A 328 6.33 -4.81 12.23
C MET A 328 5.12 -5.68 12.53
N HIS A 329 5.07 -6.85 11.89
CA HIS A 329 4.06 -7.86 12.20
C HIS A 329 4.66 -8.95 13.09
N VAL A 330 4.01 -9.24 14.20
CA VAL A 330 4.35 -10.35 15.10
C VAL A 330 3.22 -11.37 15.10
N ILE A 331 3.54 -12.65 14.96
CA ILE A 331 2.58 -13.74 14.91
C ILE A 331 3.07 -14.85 15.84
N ALA A 332 2.24 -15.25 16.79
CA ALA A 332 2.54 -16.38 17.68
C ALA A 332 2.11 -17.70 17.03
N ASP A 333 2.85 -18.76 17.32
CA ASP A 333 2.43 -20.12 16.95
C ASP A 333 1.16 -20.51 17.73
N PRO A 334 0.13 -21.08 17.07
CA PRO A 334 -1.13 -21.42 17.72
C PRO A 334 -1.04 -22.63 18.67
N GLN A 335 0.04 -23.42 18.63
CA GLN A 335 0.21 -24.62 19.46
C GLN A 335 1.44 -24.55 20.39
N ASP A 336 2.36 -23.62 20.18
CA ASP A 336 3.55 -23.45 21.05
C ASP A 336 3.72 -21.99 21.51
N ALA A 337 3.65 -21.79 22.83
CA ALA A 337 3.80 -20.47 23.42
C ALA A 337 5.22 -19.88 23.31
N ASN A 338 6.24 -20.65 22.97
CA ASN A 338 7.62 -20.15 22.78
C ASN A 338 7.93 -19.81 21.32
N THR A 339 7.12 -20.28 20.37
CA THR A 339 7.38 -20.06 18.95
C THR A 339 6.67 -18.78 18.49
N VAL A 340 7.46 -17.86 17.95
CA VAL A 340 6.98 -16.55 17.47
C VAL A 340 7.70 -16.16 16.19
N TYR A 341 6.95 -15.52 15.29
CA TYR A 341 7.39 -15.11 13.98
C TYR A 341 7.33 -13.60 13.85
N ILE A 342 8.30 -13.02 13.16
CA ILE A 342 8.32 -11.59 12.83
C ILE A 342 8.40 -11.45 11.32
N MET A 343 7.40 -10.79 10.73
CA MET A 343 7.42 -10.39 9.33
C MET A 343 7.98 -8.97 9.23
N ASN A 344 9.11 -8.87 8.55
CA ASN A 344 9.77 -7.62 8.18
C ASN A 344 10.39 -7.81 6.78
N VAL A 345 11.38 -7.00 6.38
CA VAL A 345 12.18 -7.22 5.14
C VAL A 345 12.58 -8.69 5.01
N ASN A 346 12.96 -9.30 6.13
CA ASN A 346 13.17 -10.75 6.25
C ASN A 346 12.09 -11.40 7.13
N PHE A 347 11.79 -12.66 6.82
CA PHE A 347 10.96 -13.55 7.64
C PHE A 347 11.82 -14.14 8.77
N HIS A 348 11.44 -13.92 10.03
CA HIS A 348 12.15 -14.47 11.19
C HIS A 348 11.29 -15.42 12.02
N ARG A 349 11.92 -16.42 12.64
CA ARG A 349 11.32 -17.32 13.64
C ARG A 349 12.21 -17.43 14.87
N SER A 350 11.59 -17.32 16.04
CA SER A 350 12.14 -17.73 17.34
C SER A 350 11.34 -18.93 17.85
N THR A 351 12.02 -19.82 18.59
CA THR A 351 11.41 -20.97 19.29
C THR A 351 11.74 -20.97 20.78
N ASP A 352 12.33 -19.89 21.29
CA ASP A 352 12.83 -19.75 22.66
C ASP A 352 12.15 -18.59 23.39
N GLY A 353 10.93 -18.24 22.99
CA GLY A 353 10.18 -17.17 23.63
C GLY A 353 10.59 -15.77 23.16
N GLY A 354 11.20 -15.65 21.98
CA GLY A 354 11.62 -14.39 21.34
C GLY A 354 13.07 -13.97 21.60
N HIS A 355 13.85 -14.74 22.36
CA HIS A 355 15.22 -14.36 22.73
C HIS A 355 16.17 -14.43 21.53
N THR A 356 16.08 -15.48 20.71
CA THR A 356 16.90 -15.62 19.50
C THR A 356 16.03 -15.89 18.26
N PHE A 357 16.46 -15.35 17.11
CA PHE A 357 15.73 -15.48 15.85
C PHE A 357 16.63 -16.01 14.74
N ASN A 358 16.07 -16.93 13.95
CA ASN A 358 16.64 -17.41 12.71
C ASN A 358 15.82 -16.90 11.52
N LYS A 359 16.50 -16.58 10.41
CA LYS A 359 15.83 -16.23 9.16
C LYS A 359 15.23 -17.48 8.53
N ILE A 360 13.98 -17.39 8.08
CA ILE A 360 13.34 -18.37 7.21
C ILE A 360 13.53 -17.90 5.77
N LYS A 361 14.01 -18.80 4.91
CA LYS A 361 14.15 -18.50 3.48
C LYS A 361 12.81 -18.70 2.79
N VAL A 362 12.24 -17.61 2.32
CA VAL A 362 11.03 -17.55 1.48
C VAL A 362 11.40 -17.18 0.03
N PRO A 363 10.52 -17.43 -0.95
CA PRO A 363 10.80 -17.13 -2.35
C PRO A 363 11.00 -15.64 -2.66
N HIS A 364 10.43 -14.75 -1.83
CA HIS A 364 10.54 -13.29 -1.96
C HIS A 364 10.70 -12.62 -0.58
N GLY A 365 11.39 -11.47 -0.54
CA GLY A 365 11.53 -10.62 0.64
C GLY A 365 10.27 -9.81 0.96
N ASP A 366 10.37 -8.89 1.91
CA ASP A 366 9.31 -7.92 2.24
C ASP A 366 8.01 -8.59 2.70
N ASN A 367 8.09 -9.18 3.89
CA ASN A 367 7.05 -10.06 4.42
C ASN A 367 6.05 -9.24 5.23
N HIS A 368 4.76 -9.46 4.96
CA HIS A 368 3.67 -8.66 5.53
C HIS A 368 2.64 -9.47 6.30
N GLY A 369 2.43 -10.74 5.92
CA GLY A 369 1.39 -11.57 6.53
C GLY A 369 1.80 -13.02 6.66
N LEU A 370 1.28 -13.65 7.71
CA LEU A 370 1.43 -15.08 7.96
C LEU A 370 0.13 -15.60 8.58
N TRP A 371 -0.44 -16.63 7.97
CA TRP A 371 -1.45 -17.47 8.59
C TRP A 371 -0.85 -18.85 8.86
N ILE A 372 -1.05 -19.35 10.07
CA ILE A 372 -0.60 -20.66 10.53
C ILE A 372 -1.84 -21.48 10.81
N ASP A 373 -1.93 -22.69 10.27
CA ASP A 373 -3.06 -23.57 10.56
C ASP A 373 -3.07 -23.94 12.04
N PRO A 374 -4.13 -23.58 12.80
CA PRO A 374 -4.21 -23.90 14.22
C PRO A 374 -4.28 -25.40 14.50
N GLN A 375 -4.60 -26.23 13.50
CA GLN A 375 -4.62 -27.69 13.64
C GLN A 375 -3.28 -28.35 13.28
N ASN A 376 -2.45 -27.69 12.48
CA ASN A 376 -1.13 -28.18 12.07
C ASN A 376 -0.19 -27.00 11.74
N PRO A 377 0.63 -26.53 12.71
CA PRO A 377 1.49 -25.38 12.50
C PRO A 377 2.54 -25.53 11.41
N LYS A 378 2.78 -26.74 10.90
CA LYS A 378 3.64 -26.94 9.72
C LYS A 378 3.01 -26.42 8.43
N ARG A 379 1.69 -26.24 8.41
CA ARG A 379 0.96 -25.67 7.27
C ARG A 379 0.75 -24.18 7.47
N MET A 380 1.36 -23.39 6.60
CA MET A 380 1.28 -21.94 6.65
C MET A 380 1.07 -21.35 5.26
N VAL A 381 0.46 -20.17 5.19
CA VAL A 381 0.53 -19.30 4.02
C VAL A 381 1.11 -17.95 4.44
N ALA A 382 2.13 -17.51 3.70
CA ALA A 382 2.78 -16.23 3.89
C ALA A 382 2.47 -15.31 2.70
N SER A 383 2.39 -14.01 2.98
CA SER A 383 2.22 -12.96 1.97
C SER A 383 3.32 -11.93 2.06
N ASN A 384 3.85 -11.55 0.90
CA ASN A 384 4.98 -10.64 0.76
C ASN A 384 4.90 -9.84 -0.56
N ASP A 385 5.93 -9.06 -0.89
CA ASP A 385 5.90 -8.20 -2.08
C ASP A 385 5.94 -8.99 -3.41
N GLY A 386 6.21 -10.30 -3.36
CA GLY A 386 6.11 -11.23 -4.48
C GLY A 386 4.79 -12.03 -4.55
N GLY A 387 3.82 -11.76 -3.68
CA GLY A 387 2.52 -12.46 -3.66
C GLY A 387 2.37 -13.42 -2.49
N ALA A 388 1.65 -14.54 -2.69
CA ALA A 388 1.42 -15.55 -1.65
C ALA A 388 2.24 -16.83 -1.87
N THR A 389 2.70 -17.44 -0.79
CA THR A 389 3.45 -18.71 -0.83
C THR A 389 3.08 -19.60 0.36
N LEU A 390 3.02 -20.91 0.14
CA LEU A 390 2.57 -21.90 1.12
C LEU A 390 3.73 -22.80 1.53
N THR A 391 3.71 -23.25 2.78
CA THR A 391 4.56 -24.33 3.27
C THR A 391 3.70 -25.39 3.94
N PHE A 392 4.14 -26.64 3.86
CA PHE A 392 3.51 -27.80 4.52
C PHE A 392 4.46 -28.50 5.50
N ASP A 393 5.68 -27.98 5.65
CA ASP A 393 6.75 -28.57 6.46
C ASP A 393 7.37 -27.58 7.46
N GLY A 394 6.63 -26.52 7.81
CA GLY A 394 7.06 -25.54 8.81
C GLY A 394 8.10 -24.54 8.30
N GLY A 395 8.07 -24.25 6.99
CA GLY A 395 8.87 -23.23 6.34
C GLY A 395 10.21 -23.72 5.78
N ALA A 396 10.41 -25.04 5.64
CA ALA A 396 11.61 -25.58 5.00
C ALA A 396 11.51 -25.48 3.47
N HIS A 397 10.31 -25.71 2.91
CA HIS A 397 10.02 -25.52 1.49
C HIS A 397 8.75 -24.70 1.28
N TRP A 398 8.72 -23.97 0.16
CA TRP A 398 7.70 -22.98 -0.16
C TRP A 398 7.23 -23.14 -1.62
N THR A 399 5.92 -22.97 -1.86
CA THR A 399 5.36 -22.97 -3.21
C THR A 399 5.84 -21.77 -4.03
N PRO A 400 5.87 -21.88 -5.37
CA PRO A 400 6.25 -20.75 -6.23
C PRO A 400 5.31 -19.55 -6.12
N GLN A 401 5.83 -18.40 -6.57
CA GLN A 401 5.12 -17.12 -6.72
C GLN A 401 5.06 -16.64 -8.17
N ASN A 402 5.60 -17.41 -9.12
CA ASN A 402 5.56 -17.15 -10.55
C ASN A 402 4.38 -17.84 -11.26
N ASN A 403 3.25 -17.98 -10.55
CA ASN A 403 1.97 -18.49 -11.06
C ASN A 403 0.78 -17.57 -10.68
N GLN A 404 1.05 -16.30 -10.38
CA GLN A 404 0.07 -15.32 -9.88
C GLN A 404 0.09 -14.10 -10.79
N PRO A 405 -1.01 -13.76 -11.49
CA PRO A 405 -1.03 -12.61 -12.39
C PRO A 405 -1.38 -11.31 -11.64
N THR A 406 -0.62 -11.00 -10.60
CA THR A 406 -0.84 -9.82 -9.73
C THR A 406 0.33 -8.84 -9.78
N ALA A 407 1.11 -8.86 -10.87
CA ALA A 407 2.24 -7.96 -11.05
C ALA A 407 1.81 -6.49 -10.90
N GLN A 408 2.46 -5.78 -9.99
CA GLN A 408 2.18 -4.38 -9.69
C GLN A 408 3.10 -3.49 -10.54
N PHE A 409 2.58 -3.04 -11.69
CA PHE A 409 3.31 -2.16 -12.60
C PHE A 409 3.09 -0.68 -12.28
N TYR A 410 4.18 0.09 -12.19
CA TYR A 410 4.12 1.54 -12.02
C TYR A 410 3.76 2.27 -13.31
N HIS A 411 4.38 1.84 -14.41
CA HIS A 411 4.20 2.42 -15.74
C HIS A 411 4.14 1.31 -16.78
N VAL A 412 3.36 1.52 -17.85
CA VAL A 412 3.26 0.59 -18.98
C VAL A 412 3.38 1.36 -20.29
N ILE A 413 4.16 0.83 -21.24
CA ILE A 413 4.30 1.39 -22.59
C ILE A 413 4.32 0.26 -23.63
N ALA A 414 3.80 0.53 -24.83
CA ALA A 414 3.92 -0.37 -25.98
C ALA A 414 5.01 0.12 -26.93
N ASP A 415 5.67 -0.81 -27.63
CA ASP A 415 6.56 -0.45 -28.73
C ASP A 415 5.85 -0.46 -30.10
N THR A 416 6.65 -0.30 -31.15
CA THR A 416 6.21 -0.17 -32.54
C THR A 416 6.18 -1.50 -33.31
N ARG A 417 6.45 -2.66 -32.67
CA ARG A 417 6.44 -3.96 -33.36
C ARG A 417 5.03 -4.43 -33.70
N PHE A 418 4.90 -5.40 -34.60
CA PHE A 418 3.66 -6.19 -34.75
C PHE A 418 3.95 -7.70 -34.84
N PRO A 419 3.44 -8.52 -33.90
CA PRO A 419 2.75 -8.13 -32.67
C PRO A 419 3.61 -7.21 -31.80
N TYR A 420 2.97 -6.20 -31.20
CA TYR A 420 3.67 -5.24 -30.34
C TYR A 420 4.12 -5.90 -29.05
N TRP A 421 5.11 -5.32 -28.39
CA TRP A 421 5.45 -5.69 -27.03
C TRP A 421 5.03 -4.61 -26.06
N LEU A 422 4.80 -5.03 -24.83
CA LEU A 422 4.49 -4.17 -23.70
C LEU A 422 5.66 -4.21 -22.73
N TYR A 423 5.90 -3.10 -22.07
CA TYR A 423 6.99 -2.93 -21.12
C TYR A 423 6.45 -2.34 -19.85
N GLY A 424 6.94 -2.79 -18.71
CA GLY A 424 6.55 -2.23 -17.42
C GLY A 424 7.54 -2.53 -16.31
N ALA A 425 7.72 -1.54 -15.43
CA ALA A 425 8.52 -1.64 -14.21
C ALA A 425 7.65 -2.21 -13.10
N GLN A 426 8.01 -3.39 -12.59
CA GLN A 426 7.27 -4.11 -11.56
C GLN A 426 7.90 -3.85 -10.19
N GLN A 427 7.06 -3.50 -9.22
CA GLN A 427 7.47 -3.31 -7.82
C GLN A 427 8.24 -4.52 -7.26
N ASP A 428 9.32 -4.24 -6.51
CA ASP A 428 10.32 -5.17 -5.97
C ASP A 428 10.84 -6.20 -6.98
N ASN A 429 10.77 -5.85 -8.27
CA ASN A 429 11.18 -6.75 -9.33
C ASN A 429 11.82 -6.06 -10.53
N THR A 430 12.24 -6.89 -11.49
CA THR A 430 12.78 -6.40 -12.75
C THR A 430 11.70 -5.69 -13.58
N THR A 431 12.07 -4.61 -14.26
CA THR A 431 11.31 -4.15 -15.43
C THR A 431 11.27 -5.26 -16.47
N VAL A 432 10.11 -5.51 -17.06
CA VAL A 432 9.91 -6.56 -18.08
C VAL A 432 9.51 -5.98 -19.42
N GLY A 433 9.96 -6.59 -20.51
CA GLY A 433 9.34 -6.52 -21.82
C GLY A 433 8.63 -7.84 -22.10
N ILE A 434 7.37 -7.81 -22.52
CA ILE A 434 6.51 -8.97 -22.77
C ILE A 434 5.81 -8.86 -24.12
N SER A 435 5.75 -9.97 -24.87
CA SER A 435 5.02 -10.01 -26.14
C SER A 435 3.51 -9.84 -25.91
N SER A 436 2.84 -9.07 -26.76
CA SER A 436 1.36 -9.00 -26.74
C SER A 436 0.70 -10.32 -27.17
N ARG A 437 1.42 -11.20 -27.86
CA ARG A 437 0.92 -12.50 -28.34
C ARG A 437 2.07 -13.50 -28.46
N GLY A 438 1.98 -14.65 -27.78
CA GLY A 438 2.93 -15.74 -27.94
C GLY A 438 2.69 -16.53 -29.23
N SER A 439 3.68 -17.34 -29.60
CA SER A 439 3.69 -18.12 -30.85
C SER A 439 2.61 -19.22 -30.91
N GLU A 440 2.19 -19.74 -29.75
CA GLU A 440 1.23 -20.85 -29.63
C GLU A 440 -0.15 -20.41 -29.10
N GLY A 441 -0.45 -19.11 -29.14
CA GLY A 441 -1.75 -18.56 -28.69
C GLY A 441 -1.87 -18.31 -27.19
N ASN A 442 -0.87 -18.72 -26.40
CA ASN A 442 -0.69 -18.35 -24.99
C ASN A 442 0.61 -17.54 -24.82
N ILE A 443 0.72 -16.79 -23.73
CA ILE A 443 1.95 -16.08 -23.33
C ILE A 443 2.50 -16.80 -22.11
N ASP A 444 3.76 -17.24 -22.17
CA ASP A 444 4.45 -17.95 -21.09
C ASP A 444 5.79 -17.27 -20.73
N ARG A 445 6.60 -17.91 -19.89
CA ARG A 445 7.87 -17.42 -19.37
C ARG A 445 8.85 -17.00 -20.45
N GLU A 446 8.83 -17.66 -21.61
CA GLU A 446 9.73 -17.38 -22.73
C GLU A 446 9.34 -16.11 -23.50
N ASP A 447 8.08 -15.67 -23.39
CA ASP A 447 7.55 -14.50 -24.08
C ASP A 447 7.86 -13.17 -23.36
N TRP A 448 8.61 -13.21 -22.25
CA TRP A 448 9.07 -12.02 -21.56
C TRP A 448 10.49 -12.14 -21.01
N TYR A 449 11.15 -10.98 -20.89
CA TYR A 449 12.52 -10.87 -20.40
C TYR A 449 12.73 -9.54 -19.68
N PRO A 450 13.74 -9.43 -18.78
CA PRO A 450 14.04 -8.17 -18.11
C PRO A 450 14.64 -7.13 -19.07
N VAL A 451 14.27 -5.86 -18.92
CA VAL A 451 14.64 -4.75 -19.83
C VAL A 451 15.33 -3.60 -19.10
N GLY A 452 16.48 -3.86 -18.48
CA GLY A 452 17.20 -2.86 -17.68
C GLY A 452 16.35 -2.24 -16.58
N GLY A 453 16.78 -1.08 -16.09
CA GLY A 453 16.09 -0.30 -15.05
C GLY A 453 16.00 -1.07 -13.74
N GLY A 454 14.89 -0.85 -13.04
CA GLY A 454 14.54 -1.57 -11.81
C GLY A 454 13.04 -1.62 -11.60
N GLU A 455 12.57 -1.25 -10.42
CA GLU A 455 11.20 -1.58 -9.98
C GLU A 455 10.15 -0.51 -10.27
N ALA A 456 10.53 0.76 -10.39
CA ALA A 456 9.58 1.87 -10.29
C ALA A 456 9.59 2.89 -11.46
N GLY A 457 10.57 2.80 -12.36
CA GLY A 457 10.80 3.87 -13.33
C GLY A 457 9.92 3.85 -14.57
N TYR A 458 9.96 4.95 -15.31
CA TYR A 458 9.46 5.04 -16.67
C TYR A 458 10.31 4.21 -17.64
N ILE A 459 9.70 3.76 -18.74
CA ILE A 459 10.34 2.94 -19.76
C ILE A 459 10.13 3.59 -21.11
N ALA A 460 11.18 3.63 -21.93
CA ALA A 460 11.15 4.15 -23.28
C ALA A 460 11.92 3.21 -24.23
N PRO A 461 11.24 2.24 -24.88
CA PRO A 461 11.83 1.48 -25.97
C PRO A 461 12.10 2.40 -27.18
N ASP A 462 13.26 2.26 -27.84
CA ASP A 462 13.60 3.09 -28.99
C ASP A 462 12.66 2.76 -30.17
N PRO A 463 11.92 3.73 -30.72
CA PRO A 463 10.96 3.47 -31.80
C PRO A 463 11.62 3.02 -33.10
N ARG A 464 12.92 3.26 -33.28
CA ARG A 464 13.72 2.81 -34.44
C ARG A 464 14.23 1.39 -34.29
N ASP A 465 14.51 0.99 -33.05
CA ASP A 465 14.99 -0.35 -32.70
C ASP A 465 14.50 -0.72 -31.28
N PRO A 466 13.32 -1.36 -31.15
CA PRO A 466 12.72 -1.71 -29.86
C PRO A 466 13.53 -2.70 -29.00
N LEU A 467 14.66 -3.21 -29.52
CA LEU A 467 15.63 -4.01 -28.77
C LEU A 467 16.62 -3.14 -27.97
N ILE A 468 16.60 -1.83 -28.18
CA ILE A 468 17.25 -0.83 -27.33
C ILE A 468 16.18 -0.21 -26.43
N VAL A 469 16.38 -0.29 -25.11
CA VAL A 469 15.42 0.21 -24.12
C VAL A 469 16.12 1.13 -23.13
N TYR A 470 15.55 2.32 -22.95
CA TYR A 470 15.90 3.20 -21.83
C TYR A 470 14.92 2.89 -20.70
N ALA A 471 15.43 2.46 -19.56
CA ALA A 471 14.60 2.01 -18.45
C ALA A 471 15.06 2.66 -17.15
N GLY A 472 14.11 3.30 -16.48
CA GLY A 472 14.30 3.90 -15.18
C GLY A 472 14.16 2.93 -14.03
N ASP A 473 14.62 3.40 -12.89
CA ASP A 473 14.51 2.81 -11.57
C ASP A 473 14.22 3.93 -10.54
N TYR A 474 14.11 3.59 -9.27
CA TYR A 474 13.88 4.56 -8.22
C TYR A 474 14.99 5.62 -8.11
N GLN A 475 14.61 6.81 -7.62
CA GLN A 475 15.52 7.93 -7.36
C GLN A 475 16.26 8.44 -8.61
N GLY A 476 15.62 8.38 -9.79
CA GLY A 476 16.21 8.90 -11.04
C GLY A 476 17.32 8.04 -11.63
N ASN A 477 17.51 6.83 -11.11
CA ASN A 477 18.42 5.87 -11.71
C ASN A 477 17.88 5.44 -13.08
N ILE A 478 18.73 5.44 -14.10
CA ILE A 478 18.33 5.09 -15.46
C ILE A 478 19.42 4.27 -16.13
N THR A 479 19.00 3.33 -16.97
CA THR A 479 19.89 2.46 -17.75
C THR A 479 19.50 2.44 -19.21
N ARG A 480 20.45 2.11 -20.07
CA ARG A 480 20.22 1.74 -21.47
C ARG A 480 20.55 0.25 -21.63
N PHE A 481 19.56 -0.53 -22.02
CA PHE A 481 19.69 -1.95 -22.31
C PHE A 481 19.70 -2.18 -23.83
N ASP A 482 20.61 -3.01 -24.30
CA ASP A 482 20.73 -3.44 -25.70
C ASP A 482 20.59 -4.96 -25.77
N LYS A 483 19.45 -5.44 -26.26
CA LYS A 483 19.16 -6.88 -26.33
C LYS A 483 19.98 -7.63 -27.37
N HIS A 484 20.51 -6.97 -28.41
CA HIS A 484 21.33 -7.64 -29.41
C HIS A 484 22.62 -8.18 -28.81
N THR A 485 23.19 -7.42 -27.87
CA THR A 485 24.46 -7.73 -27.21
C THR A 485 24.30 -8.21 -25.77
N GLY A 486 23.13 -8.00 -25.17
CA GLY A 486 22.89 -8.18 -23.74
C GLY A 486 23.53 -7.09 -22.86
N GLN A 487 24.05 -6.01 -23.44
CA GLN A 487 24.72 -4.95 -22.70
C GLN A 487 23.70 -4.11 -21.91
N LEU A 488 23.99 -3.91 -20.62
CA LEU A 488 23.32 -2.94 -19.76
C LEU A 488 24.31 -1.85 -19.36
N ARG A 489 23.95 -0.58 -19.62
CA ARG A 489 24.77 0.59 -19.26
C ARG A 489 24.01 1.49 -18.31
N ASN A 490 24.60 1.82 -17.16
CA ASN A 490 24.12 2.91 -16.32
C ASN A 490 24.33 4.24 -17.07
N ILE A 491 23.27 5.03 -17.17
CA ILE A 491 23.26 6.34 -17.83
C ILE A 491 22.66 7.41 -16.91
N THR A 492 22.69 7.20 -15.59
CA THR A 492 22.12 8.12 -14.59
C THR A 492 22.77 9.50 -14.72
N VAL A 493 21.95 10.55 -14.70
CA VAL A 493 22.39 11.96 -14.80
C VAL A 493 23.45 12.28 -13.75
N HIS A 494 23.22 11.83 -12.51
CA HIS A 494 24.10 12.06 -11.39
C HIS A 494 24.06 10.87 -10.41
N PRO A 495 25.04 9.95 -10.43
CA PRO A 495 24.99 8.73 -9.64
C PRO A 495 25.38 9.00 -8.18
N VAL A 496 24.41 9.38 -7.36
CA VAL A 496 24.57 9.57 -5.91
C VAL A 496 23.57 8.70 -5.14
N LEU A 497 24.09 7.92 -4.19
CA LEU A 497 23.26 7.22 -3.20
C LEU A 497 22.62 8.25 -2.28
N SER A 498 21.29 8.37 -2.37
CA SER A 498 20.51 9.38 -1.63
C SER A 498 19.82 8.85 -0.37
N ASP A 499 19.82 7.52 -0.17
CA ASP A 499 19.16 6.86 0.97
C ASP A 499 19.56 7.43 2.33
N GLY A 500 18.57 7.64 3.19
CA GLY A 500 18.76 8.14 4.55
C GLY A 500 19.08 9.63 4.64
N ARG A 501 18.93 10.39 3.54
CA ARG A 501 19.13 11.84 3.51
C ARG A 501 17.87 12.54 3.00
N GLY A 502 17.56 13.69 3.60
CA GLY A 502 16.57 14.60 3.02
C GLY A 502 17.05 15.17 1.68
N ALA A 503 16.11 15.45 0.77
CA ALA A 503 16.40 15.96 -0.58
C ALA A 503 17.14 17.31 -0.60
N ALA A 504 17.17 18.05 0.51
CA ALA A 504 17.78 19.38 0.59
C ALA A 504 19.29 19.36 0.32
N ALA A 505 19.95 18.25 0.62
CA ALA A 505 21.40 18.06 0.47
C ALA A 505 21.81 17.50 -0.90
N LEU A 506 20.85 17.24 -1.80
CA LEU A 506 21.13 16.68 -3.12
C LEU A 506 21.31 17.80 -4.15
N ASP A 507 22.28 17.61 -5.05
CA ASP A 507 22.52 18.51 -6.18
C ASP A 507 21.36 18.48 -7.18
N HIS A 508 20.84 17.27 -7.42
CA HIS A 508 19.67 17.01 -8.24
C HIS A 508 18.68 16.14 -7.46
N ARG A 509 17.39 16.47 -7.57
CA ARG A 509 16.32 15.80 -6.85
C ARG A 509 15.48 15.03 -7.85
N PHE A 510 15.48 13.72 -7.72
CA PHE A 510 14.65 12.83 -8.53
C PHE A 510 13.66 12.11 -7.63
N GLN A 511 12.42 12.00 -8.08
CA GLN A 511 11.40 11.27 -7.34
C GLN A 511 11.56 9.75 -7.57
N TRP A 512 10.90 8.94 -6.73
CA TRP A 512 10.80 7.49 -6.87
C TRP A 512 10.43 7.01 -8.29
N THR A 513 9.57 7.72 -9.02
CA THR A 513 9.14 7.42 -10.39
C THR A 513 9.51 8.58 -11.33
N ALA A 514 10.80 8.87 -11.46
CA ALA A 514 11.28 10.00 -12.26
C ALA A 514 10.96 9.83 -13.78
N PRO A 515 10.39 10.85 -14.46
CA PRO A 515 10.01 10.76 -15.87
C PRO A 515 11.18 10.47 -16.81
N LEU A 516 10.95 9.60 -17.80
CA LEU A 516 11.91 9.26 -18.85
C LEU A 516 11.13 9.07 -20.16
N LEU A 517 11.55 9.75 -21.24
CA LEU A 517 10.91 9.61 -22.54
C LEU A 517 11.87 9.86 -23.70
N ILE A 518 11.60 9.22 -24.83
CA ILE A 518 12.22 9.53 -26.12
C ILE A 518 11.35 10.58 -26.82
N SER A 519 11.97 11.59 -27.41
CA SER A 519 11.25 12.64 -28.14
C SER A 519 10.47 12.04 -29.33
N PRO A 520 9.18 12.36 -29.49
CA PRO A 520 8.41 11.93 -30.65
C PRO A 520 8.81 12.65 -31.95
N HIS A 521 9.59 13.73 -31.86
CA HIS A 521 10.04 14.53 -32.99
C HIS A 521 11.47 14.18 -33.47
N ASP A 522 12.32 13.71 -32.55
CA ASP A 522 13.68 13.27 -32.85
C ASP A 522 14.05 12.08 -31.95
N PRO A 523 14.05 10.84 -32.48
CA PRO A 523 14.31 9.65 -31.67
C PRO A 523 15.76 9.52 -31.17
N ASN A 524 16.68 10.42 -31.56
CA ASN A 524 18.00 10.51 -30.90
C ASN A 524 17.95 11.22 -29.55
N THR A 525 16.90 12.00 -29.30
CA THR A 525 16.76 12.82 -28.11
C THR A 525 16.01 12.06 -27.02
N VAL A 526 16.62 11.91 -25.86
CA VAL A 526 15.99 11.37 -24.65
C VAL A 526 15.93 12.46 -23.59
N TYR A 527 14.78 12.57 -22.91
CA TYR A 527 14.55 13.47 -21.79
C TYR A 527 14.41 12.69 -20.48
N HIS A 528 14.97 13.24 -19.42
CA HIS A 528 14.80 12.76 -18.06
C HIS A 528 14.50 13.95 -17.14
N ALA A 529 13.65 13.77 -16.13
CA ALA A 529 13.24 14.88 -15.27
C ALA A 529 13.44 14.61 -13.79
N GLY A 530 14.10 15.56 -13.13
CA GLY A 530 14.22 15.69 -11.68
C GLY A 530 13.57 17.01 -11.26
N GLU A 531 14.31 17.89 -10.60
CA GLU A 531 13.89 19.29 -10.43
C GLU A 531 14.04 20.13 -11.71
N ARG A 532 14.82 19.62 -12.67
CA ARG A 532 15.07 20.19 -14.00
C ARG A 532 14.74 19.16 -15.07
N ILE A 533 14.66 19.62 -16.32
CA ILE A 533 14.67 18.76 -17.50
C ILE A 533 16.11 18.57 -17.96
N PHE A 534 16.52 17.32 -18.08
CA PHE A 534 17.79 16.90 -18.63
C PHE A 534 17.57 16.29 -20.01
N LYS A 535 18.51 16.54 -20.92
CA LYS A 535 18.50 16.05 -22.29
C LYS A 535 19.78 15.30 -22.60
N THR A 536 19.67 14.21 -23.36
CA THR A 536 20.81 13.55 -24.01
C THR A 536 20.51 13.33 -25.49
N THR A 537 21.56 13.34 -26.32
CA THR A 537 21.50 12.99 -27.76
C THR A 537 22.54 11.93 -28.15
N ASP A 538 23.29 11.42 -27.16
CA ASP A 538 24.37 10.42 -27.34
C ASP A 538 24.05 9.09 -26.62
N GLY A 539 22.76 8.85 -26.41
CA GLY A 539 22.24 7.66 -25.73
C GLY A 539 22.55 7.61 -24.24
N GLY A 540 22.65 8.77 -23.59
CA GLY A 540 22.87 8.88 -22.14
C GLY A 540 24.34 8.79 -21.73
N ALA A 541 25.28 8.99 -22.65
CA ALA A 541 26.69 9.13 -22.27
C ALA A 541 26.96 10.48 -21.61
N THR A 542 26.26 11.54 -22.06
CA THR A 542 26.23 12.84 -21.41
C THR A 542 24.81 13.38 -21.28
N TRP A 543 24.58 14.20 -20.25
CA TRP A 543 23.31 14.86 -19.99
C TRP A 543 23.50 16.36 -19.83
N GLU A 544 22.65 17.14 -20.48
CA GLU A 544 22.61 18.59 -20.40
C GLU A 544 21.32 19.05 -19.69
N PRO A 545 21.39 19.87 -18.63
CA PRO A 545 20.20 20.52 -18.09
C PRO A 545 19.72 21.61 -19.07
N ILE A 546 18.52 21.45 -19.61
CA ILE A 546 17.93 22.40 -20.58
C ILE A 546 16.91 23.35 -19.95
N SER A 547 16.76 23.29 -18.63
CA SER A 547 15.88 24.17 -17.86
C SER A 547 16.56 24.64 -16.56
N PRO A 548 16.12 25.75 -15.97
CA PRO A 548 16.35 26.01 -14.56
C PRO A 548 15.59 24.99 -13.69
N ASP A 549 15.73 25.09 -12.36
CA ASP A 549 14.84 24.39 -11.42
C ASP A 549 13.40 24.86 -11.66
N LEU A 550 12.51 23.93 -12.02
CA LEU A 550 11.11 24.19 -12.38
C LEU A 550 10.16 24.08 -11.19
N THR A 551 10.70 23.92 -9.98
CA THR A 551 9.94 23.60 -8.78
C THR A 551 9.93 24.77 -7.80
N ARG A 552 9.21 24.64 -6.67
CA ARG A 552 9.24 25.69 -5.63
C ARG A 552 10.56 25.69 -4.87
N ASN A 553 11.29 24.57 -4.90
CA ASN A 553 12.52 24.34 -4.15
C ASN A 553 12.40 24.76 -2.66
N ASP A 554 11.26 24.44 -2.05
CA ASP A 554 10.95 24.71 -0.66
C ASP A 554 11.77 23.79 0.25
N LYS A 555 12.89 24.31 0.75
CA LYS A 555 13.81 23.56 1.61
C LYS A 555 13.17 23.06 2.90
N THR A 556 12.07 23.64 3.34
CA THR A 556 11.35 23.15 4.53
C THR A 556 10.65 21.81 4.29
N LYS A 557 10.38 21.46 3.02
CA LYS A 557 9.76 20.20 2.56
C LYS A 557 10.75 19.21 1.96
N GLN A 558 12.04 19.44 2.16
CA GLN A 558 13.12 18.60 1.65
C GLN A 558 13.97 18.04 2.80
N GLN A 559 13.40 18.04 4.01
CA GLN A 559 14.03 17.53 5.23
C GLN A 559 13.86 16.01 5.35
N PRO A 560 14.65 15.35 6.21
CA PRO A 560 14.48 13.93 6.51
C PRO A 560 13.06 13.56 6.96
N SER A 561 12.57 12.43 6.47
CA SER A 561 11.25 11.87 6.71
C SER A 561 11.27 10.76 7.78
N GLY A 562 10.14 10.44 8.41
CA GLY A 562 9.95 9.34 9.36
C GLY A 562 9.43 9.76 10.74
N GLY A 563 9.64 11.02 11.12
CA GLY A 563 9.08 11.62 12.35
C GLY A 563 9.98 11.44 13.58
N PRO A 564 9.40 11.40 14.80
CA PRO A 564 10.16 11.55 16.04
C PRO A 564 10.90 10.29 16.53
N ILE A 565 10.67 9.13 15.92
CA ILE A 565 11.21 7.84 16.39
C ILE A 565 12.22 7.27 15.40
N THR A 566 11.75 6.86 14.22
CA THR A 566 12.57 6.23 13.18
C THR A 566 12.52 7.08 11.92
N ILE A 567 13.70 7.50 11.44
CA ILE A 567 13.85 8.21 10.17
C ILE A 567 13.84 7.18 9.02
N ASP A 568 13.14 7.50 7.94
CA ASP A 568 13.07 6.70 6.72
C ASP A 568 13.01 7.62 5.50
N ASP A 569 14.14 7.75 4.82
CA ASP A 569 14.28 8.52 3.58
C ASP A 569 14.68 7.58 2.44
N THR A 570 13.67 7.04 1.76
CA THR A 570 13.83 6.17 0.59
C THR A 570 13.67 6.93 -0.73
N GLY A 571 13.48 8.26 -0.69
CA GLY A 571 13.22 9.08 -1.88
C GLY A 571 11.75 9.12 -2.33
N THR A 572 10.85 8.37 -1.69
CA THR A 572 9.41 8.45 -1.96
C THR A 572 8.85 9.84 -1.63
N GLU A 573 9.30 10.42 -0.51
CA GLU A 573 8.94 11.76 -0.02
C GLU A 573 9.75 12.89 -0.67
N TYR A 574 10.54 12.62 -1.72
CA TYR A 574 11.26 13.68 -2.40
C TYR A 574 10.30 14.56 -3.19
N TYR A 575 9.93 15.66 -2.54
CA TYR A 575 9.09 16.73 -3.06
C TYR A 575 9.92 17.74 -3.88
N ASP A 576 9.24 18.66 -4.56
CA ASP A 576 9.86 19.62 -5.47
C ASP A 576 10.68 18.95 -6.57
N THR A 577 9.96 18.14 -7.36
CA THR A 577 10.42 17.46 -8.57
C THR A 577 9.36 17.58 -9.67
N VAL A 578 9.77 17.40 -10.93
CA VAL A 578 8.89 17.33 -12.10
C VAL A 578 8.37 15.90 -12.22
N PHE A 579 7.05 15.74 -12.15
CA PHE A 579 6.38 14.42 -12.13
C PHE A 579 5.93 13.93 -13.51
N ALA A 580 5.91 14.80 -14.52
CA ALA A 580 5.53 14.48 -15.90
C ALA A 580 6.19 15.46 -16.86
N VAL A 581 6.47 15.01 -18.09
CA VAL A 581 7.13 15.76 -19.17
C VAL A 581 6.36 15.60 -20.46
#